data_AF-A0A7W0N0H7-F1
#
_entry.id   AF-A0A7W0N0H7-F1
#
_cell.length_a   1.000
_cell.length_b   1.000
_cell.length_c   1.000
_cell.angle_alpha   90.00
_cell.angle_beta   90.00
_cell.angle_gamma   90.00
#
_symmetry.space_group_name_H-M   'P 1'
#
loop_
_entity.id
_entity.type
_entity.pdbx_description
1 polymer ?
#
loop_
_entity_poly.entity_id
_entity_poly.type
_entity_poly.pdbx_seq_one_letter_code
_entity_poly.pdbx_strand_id
1 'polypeptide(L)' 'MAIGLAAATVVAWVVPVALDHDGAGWLVFPVLGLAAAVAAWRAGGTSPKNMPAFVAFIIGVLAIVVFVAFVIFE' A
#
# COMPACT_ATOMS: atom_id res chain seq x y z
N MET A 1 2.10 13.82 3.27
CA MET A 1 2.83 12.87 2.38
C MET A 1 2.37 11.44 2.56
N ALA A 2 2.43 10.83 3.76
CA ALA A 2 1.99 9.45 4.00
C ALA A 2 0.54 9.15 3.58
N ILE A 3 -0.40 10.05 3.87
CA ILE A 3 -1.82 9.90 3.48
C ILE A 3 -1.97 9.88 1.95
N GLY A 4 -1.23 10.73 1.23
CA GLY A 4 -1.25 10.77 -0.24
C GLY A 4 -0.68 9.50 -0.86
N LEU A 5 0.37 8.92 -0.26
CA LEU A 5 0.91 7.63 -0.66
C LEU A 5 -0.09 6.51 -0.40
N ALA A 6 -0.72 6.46 0.78
CA ALA A 6 -1.75 5.48 1.09
C ALA A 6 -2.96 5.57 0.14
N ALA A 7 -3.39 6.80 -0.19
CA ALA A 7 -4.45 7.02 -1.18
C ALA A 7 -4.03 6.53 -2.58
N ALA A 8 -2.80 6.83 -3.01
CA ALA A 8 -2.25 6.33 -4.26
C ALA A 8 -2.13 4.79 -4.27
N THR A 9 -1.76 4.17 -3.14
CA THR A 9 -1.75 2.71 -2.97
C THR A 9 -3.14 2.12 -3.15
N VAL A 10 -4.18 2.71 -2.56
CA VAL A 10 -5.57 2.27 -2.72
C VAL A 10 -6.03 2.39 -4.18
N VAL A 11 -5.72 3.50 -4.84
CA VAL A 11 -6.04 3.70 -6.26
C VAL A 11 -5.30 2.68 -7.14
N ALA A 12 -4.02 2.47 -6.89
CA ALA A 12 -3.21 1.46 -7.57
C ALA A 12 -3.62 0.02 -7.23
N TRP A 13 -4.49 -0.18 -6.24
CA TRP A 13 -5.07 -1.48 -5.95
C TRP A 13 -6.35 -1.72 -6.74
N VAL A 14 -7.22 -0.70 -6.79
CA VAL A 14 -8.53 -0.79 -7.43
C VAL A 14 -8.42 -0.75 -8.95
N VAL A 15 -7.48 0.03 -9.50
CA VAL A 15 -7.35 0.20 -10.95
C VAL A 15 -6.88 -1.08 -11.67
N PRO A 16 -5.84 -1.81 -11.20
CA PRO A 16 -5.43 -3.09 -11.81
C PRO A 16 -6.39 -4.25 -11.50
N VAL A 17 -7.15 -4.19 -10.40
CA VAL A 17 -8.26 -5.15 -10.19
C VAL A 17 -9.35 -4.96 -11.26
N ALA A 18 -9.54 -3.73 -11.75
CA ALA A 18 -10.51 -3.41 -12.80
C ALA A 18 -9.96 -3.58 -14.24
N LEU A 19 -8.63 -3.59 -14.40
CA LEU A 19 -7.94 -3.73 -15.69
C LEU A 19 -7.02 -4.94 -15.61
N ASP A 20 -7.42 -6.02 -16.28
CA ASP A 20 -6.70 -7.28 -16.53
C ASP A 20 -5.25 -7.35 -16.00
N HIS A 21 -4.98 -8.33 -15.13
CA HIS A 21 -3.77 -8.39 -14.29
C HIS A 21 -2.49 -8.79 -15.06
N ASP A 22 -2.60 -9.07 -16.35
CA ASP A 22 -1.58 -9.71 -17.19
C ASP A 22 -0.34 -8.84 -17.49
N GLY A 23 -0.33 -7.56 -17.09
CA GLY A 23 0.77 -6.63 -17.35
C GLY A 23 1.53 -6.20 -16.10
N ALA A 24 2.83 -5.92 -16.21
CA ALA A 24 3.73 -5.51 -15.11
C ALA A 24 3.28 -4.28 -14.26
N GLY A 25 2.19 -3.62 -14.63
CA GLY A 25 1.55 -2.56 -13.85
C GLY A 25 1.13 -2.99 -12.44
N TRP A 26 0.92 -4.29 -12.18
CA TRP A 26 0.62 -4.79 -10.84
C TRP A 26 1.78 -4.60 -9.84
N LEU A 27 3.03 -4.47 -10.31
CA LEU A 27 4.21 -4.18 -9.48
C LEU A 27 4.21 -2.76 -8.88
N VAL A 28 3.39 -1.84 -9.42
CA VAL A 28 3.25 -0.48 -8.87
C VAL A 28 2.60 -0.52 -7.48
N PHE A 29 1.71 -1.47 -7.25
CA PHE A 29 0.98 -1.63 -6.00
C PHE A 29 1.88 -1.87 -4.77
N PRO A 30 2.76 -2.90 -4.73
CA PRO A 30 3.64 -3.13 -3.58
C PRO A 30 4.65 -2.00 -3.38
N VAL A 31 5.11 -1.34 -4.45
CA VAL A 31 6.05 -0.23 -4.36
C VAL A 31 5.42 0.98 -3.68
N LEU A 32 4.18 1.33 -4.05
CA LEU A 32 3.42 2.39 -3.40
C LEU A 32 3.05 2.02 -1.96
N GLY A 33 2.64 0.76 -1.73
CA GLY A 33 2.40 0.21 -0.38
C GLY A 33 3.61 0.36 0.55
N LEU A 34 4.79 -0.02 0.07
CA LEU A 34 6.05 0.13 0.80
C LEU A 34 6.39 1.60 1.06
N ALA A 35 6.26 2.45 0.05
CA ALA A 35 6.49 3.89 0.22
C ALA A 35 5.53 4.51 1.26
N ALA A 36 4.25 4.13 1.23
CA ALA A 36 3.25 4.57 2.21
C ALA A 36 3.62 4.10 3.63
N ALA A 37 3.98 2.82 3.80
CA ALA A 37 4.39 2.26 5.08
C ALA A 37 5.63 2.95 5.64
N VAL A 38 6.68 3.16 4.83
CA VAL A 38 7.91 3.83 5.26
C VAL A 38 7.66 5.30 5.62
N ALA A 39 6.90 6.03 4.80
CA ALA A 39 6.57 7.43 5.07
C ALA A 39 5.71 7.57 6.34
N ALA A 40 4.76 6.66 6.54
CA ALA A 40 3.91 6.62 7.71
C ALA A 40 4.68 6.25 8.98
N TRP A 41 5.58 5.26 8.92
CA TRP A 41 6.47 4.89 10.01
C TRP A 41 7.31 6.08 10.47
N ARG A 42 7.94 6.78 9.52
CA ARG A 42 8.75 7.98 9.83
C ARG A 42 7.95 9.12 10.45
N ALA A 43 6.65 9.17 10.22
CA ALA A 43 5.74 10.13 10.84
C ALA A 43 5.22 9.70 12.23
N GLY A 44 5.75 8.61 12.80
CA GLY A 44 5.28 8.05 14.08
C GLY A 44 3.99 7.23 13.94
N GLY A 45 3.70 6.73 12.74
CA GLY A 45 2.51 5.93 12.42
C GLY A 45 2.47 4.55 13.07
N THR A 46 3.41 4.18 13.93
CA THR A 46 3.29 2.99 14.79
C THR A 46 2.45 3.26 16.04
N SER A 47 2.17 4.53 16.35
CA SER A 47 1.31 4.91 17.47
C SER A 47 -0.11 5.27 17.00
N PRO A 48 -1.17 4.66 17.58
CA PRO A 48 -2.55 5.02 17.26
C PRO A 48 -2.93 6.45 17.70
N LYS A 49 -2.08 7.13 18.48
CA LYS A 49 -2.24 8.56 18.81
C LYS A 49 -2.09 9.46 17.58
N ASN A 50 -1.37 9.02 16.56
CA ASN A 50 -1.30 9.68 15.25
C ASN A 50 -2.12 8.89 14.23
N MET A 51 -3.45 8.90 14.43
CA MET A 51 -4.44 8.16 13.63
C MET A 51 -4.19 8.23 12.11
N PRO A 52 -3.95 9.39 11.49
CA PRO A 52 -3.74 9.48 10.03
C PRO A 52 -2.47 8.76 9.55
N ALA A 53 -1.38 8.88 10.30
CA ALA A 53 -0.14 8.15 9.99
C ALA A 53 -0.31 6.65 10.26
N PHE A 54 -1.02 6.27 11.33
CA PHE A 54 -1.31 4.87 11.66
C PHE A 54 -2.14 4.18 10.56
N VAL A 55 -3.18 4.84 10.06
CA VAL A 55 -3.99 4.32 8.94
C VAL A 55 -3.14 4.16 7.68
N ALA A 56 -2.33 5.17 7.33
CA ALA A 56 -1.44 5.09 6.17
C ALA A 56 -0.42 3.95 6.29
N PHE A 57 0.06 3.68 7.50
CA PHE A 57 0.96 2.57 7.79
C PHE A 57 0.29 1.21 7.53
N ILE A 58 -0.92 1.01 8.09
CA ILE A 58 -1.69 -0.22 7.92
C ILE A 58 -2.01 -0.48 6.44
N ILE A 59 -2.47 0.54 5.70
CA ILE A 59 -2.74 0.42 4.26
C ILE A 59 -1.49 -0.03 3.50
N GLY A 60 -0.34 0.59 3.80
CA GLY A 60 0.92 0.23 3.16
C GLY A 60 1.36 -1.21 3.44
N VAL A 61 1.22 -1.67 4.69
CA VAL A 61 1.54 -3.05 5.07
C VAL A 61 0.61 -4.06 4.42
N LEU A 62 -0.71 -3.80 4.44
CA LEU A 62 -1.70 -4.67 3.80
C LEU A 62 -1.43 -4.83 2.30
N ALA A 63 -1.01 -3.76 1.64
CA ALA A 63 -0.65 -3.82 0.24
C ALA A 63 0.51 -4.78 -0.04
N ILE A 64 1.54 -4.76 0.79
CA ILE A 64 2.65 -5.71 0.68
C ILE A 64 2.18 -7.14 0.96
N VAL A 65 1.39 -7.35 2.02
CA VAL A 65 0.89 -8.69 2.38
C VAL A 65 0.05 -9.30 1.27
N VAL A 66 -0.86 -8.52 0.68
CA VAL A 66 -1.72 -8.99 -0.42
C VAL A 66 -0.88 -9.33 -1.65
N PHE A 67 0.09 -8.48 -2.00
CA PHE A 67 1.01 -8.76 -3.09
C PHE A 67 1.79 -10.05 -2.86
N VAL A 68 2.33 -10.25 -1.65
CA VAL A 68 3.07 -11.47 -1.30
C VAL A 68 2.17 -12.70 -1.34
N ALA A 69 0.94 -12.60 -0.83
CA ALA A 69 -0.03 -13.69 -0.91
C ALA A 69 -0.33 -14.07 -2.36
N PHE A 70 -0.58 -13.08 -3.21
CA PHE A 70 -0.77 -13.28 -4.65
C PHE A 70 0.42 -14.03 -5.28
N VAL A 71 1.65 -13.54 -5.09
CA VAL A 71 2.88 -14.18 -5.63
C VAL A 71 3.09 -15.61 -5.15
N ILE A 72 2.61 -15.96 -3.94
CA ILE A 72 2.78 -17.31 -3.38
C ILE A 72 1.70 -18.28 -3.86
N PHE A 73 0.47 -17.80 -4.06
CA PHE A 73 -0.70 -18.64 -4.33
C PHE A 73 -1.09 -18.71 -5.81
N GLU A 74 -0.52 -17.85 -6.66
CA GLU A 74 -0.59 -17.91 -8.13
C GLU A 74 0.61 -18.67 -8.71
#